data_AF-A0A7C1MCV6-F1
#
_entry.id   AF-A0A7C1MCV6-F1
#
_cell.length_a   1.000
_cell.length_b   1.000
_cell.length_c   1.000
_cell.angle_alpha   90.00
_cell.angle_beta   90.00
_cell.angle_gamma   90.00
#
_symmetry.space_group_name_H-M   'P 1'
#
loop_
_entity.id
_entity.type
_entity.pdbx_description
1 polymer ?
#
loop_
_entity_poly.entity_id
_entity_poly.type
_entity_poly.pdbx_seq_one_letter_code
_entity_poly.pdbx_strand_id
1 'polypeptide(L)'
;SEGHQIGMQVVAGMRNALDSILDINFHIDAENDEDQLPTTEKLPSRADVTSIITEHLGEIPQRSRLRLHYLRNKLHLEIFLDEHDPQTVFTPENIRQHLDGYPWFGSVRIWVAGP
;
A
#
# COMPACT_ATOMS: atom_id res chain seq x y z
N SER A 1 -13.09 13.63 17.15
CA SER A 1 -12.87 13.79 15.70
C SER A 1 -14.06 13.19 14.98
N GLU A 2 -14.54 13.82 13.91
CA GLU A 2 -15.67 13.36 13.10
C GLU A 2 -15.47 11.92 12.57
N GLY A 3 -14.26 11.58 12.12
CA GLY A 3 -13.91 10.22 11.69
C GLY A 3 -14.07 9.13 12.76
N HIS A 4 -13.86 9.44 14.04
CA HIS A 4 -14.14 8.48 15.12
C HIS A 4 -15.65 8.23 15.26
N GLN A 5 -16.45 9.28 15.11
CA GLN A 5 -17.91 9.20 15.23
C GLN A 5 -18.54 8.43 14.06
N ILE A 6 -18.05 8.67 12.84
CA ILE A 6 -18.42 7.90 11.64
C ILE A 6 -18.00 6.43 11.80
N GLY A 7 -16.75 6.16 12.23
CA GLY A 7 -16.26 4.80 12.46
C GLY A 7 -17.11 4.03 13.48
N MET A 8 -17.52 4.68 14.58
CA MET A 8 -18.40 4.08 15.58
C MET A 8 -19.79 3.74 15.03
N GLN A 9 -20.33 4.56 14.11
CA GLN A 9 -21.62 4.32 13.48
C GLN A 9 -21.56 3.11 12.54
N VAL A 10 -20.47 2.93 11.78
CA VAL A 10 -20.23 1.76 10.93
C VAL A 10 -20.09 0.49 11.77
N VAL A 11 -19.32 0.55 12.87
CA VAL A 11 -19.16 -0.58 13.82
C VAL A 11 -20.50 -1.02 14.41
N ALA A 12 -21.35 -0.07 14.80
CA ALA A 12 -22.68 -0.36 15.31
C ALA A 12 -23.56 -1.04 14.24
N GLY A 13 -23.51 -0.58 12.98
CA GLY A 13 -24.23 -1.21 11.87
C GLY A 13 -23.77 -2.65 11.62
N MET A 14 -22.45 -2.87 11.56
CA MET A 14 -21.87 -4.20 11.33
C MET A 14 -22.23 -5.20 12.42
N ARG A 15 -22.18 -4.79 13.69
CA ARG A 15 -22.57 -5.65 14.83
C ARG A 15 -24.05 -6.01 14.86
N ASN A 16 -24.92 -5.14 14.35
CA ASN A 16 -26.35 -5.45 14.23
C ASN A 16 -26.64 -6.40 13.06
N ALA A 17 -25.83 -6.38 12.00
CA ALA A 17 -26.03 -7.22 10.82
C ALA A 17 -25.34 -8.58 10.90
N LEU A 18 -24.34 -8.74 11.77
CA LEU A 18 -23.50 -9.94 11.87
C LEU A 18 -23.37 -10.37 13.34
N ASP A 19 -24.02 -11.48 13.68
CA ASP A 19 -24.16 -11.99 15.06
C ASP A 19 -22.84 -12.43 15.74
N SER A 20 -21.70 -12.46 15.03
CA SER A 20 -20.45 -13.01 15.57
C SER A 20 -19.21 -12.29 15.06
N ILE A 21 -19.10 -10.99 15.33
CA ILE A 21 -17.85 -10.25 15.13
C ILE A 21 -17.12 -10.08 16.48
N LEU A 22 -15.92 -10.67 16.57
CA LEU A 22 -15.05 -10.60 17.75
C LEU A 22 -14.33 -9.25 17.88
N ASP A 23 -13.78 -8.75 16.77
CA ASP A 23 -13.04 -7.48 16.74
C ASP A 23 -13.28 -6.77 15.40
N ILE A 24 -13.30 -5.43 15.43
CA ILE A 24 -13.44 -4.60 14.23
C ILE A 24 -12.32 -3.57 14.24
N ASN A 25 -11.40 -3.71 13.29
CA ASN A 25 -10.34 -2.76 13.04
C ASN A 25 -10.68 -1.95 11.78
N PHE A 26 -10.66 -0.63 11.87
CA PHE A 26 -10.93 0.27 10.75
C PHE A 26 -9.85 1.35 10.66
N HIS A 27 -9.54 1.75 9.43
CA HIS A 27 -8.60 2.82 9.13
C HIS A 27 -9.40 3.96 8.48
N ILE A 28 -9.28 5.17 9.04
CA ILE A 28 -9.87 6.37 8.45
C ILE A 28 -8.74 7.10 7.75
N ASP A 29 -8.62 6.89 6.45
CA ASP A 29 -7.65 7.58 5.60
C ASP A 29 -8.24 8.92 5.10
N ALA A 30 -7.37 9.86 4.74
CA ALA A 30 -7.77 11.21 4.33
C ALA A 30 -8.31 11.29 2.88
N GLU A 31 -8.48 10.15 2.20
CA GLU A 31 -9.04 10.13 0.85
C GLU A 31 -10.55 10.38 0.87
N ASN A 32 -11.01 11.21 -0.07
CA ASN A 32 -12.42 11.48 -0.29
C ASN A 32 -12.95 10.47 -1.31
N ASP A 33 -13.40 9.31 -0.83
CA ASP A 33 -13.86 8.20 -1.65
C ASP A 33 -15.38 8.24 -1.96
N GLU A 34 -16.05 9.39 -1.81
CA GLU A 34 -17.52 9.53 -1.99
C GLU A 34 -18.04 9.01 -3.34
N ASP A 35 -17.23 8.97 -4.39
CA ASP A 35 -17.59 8.50 -5.73
C ASP A 35 -17.14 7.06 -6.06
N GLN A 36 -16.47 6.36 -5.14
CA GLN A 36 -15.93 5.03 -5.41
C GLN A 36 -16.81 3.94 -4.79
N LEU A 37 -17.39 3.09 -5.65
CA LEU A 37 -18.01 1.82 -5.24
C LEU A 37 -17.04 1.06 -4.32
N PRO A 38 -17.53 0.38 -3.26
CA PRO A 38 -16.66 -0.44 -2.41
C PRO A 38 -15.85 -1.38 -3.30
N THR A 39 -14.54 -1.22 -3.29
CA THR A 39 -13.66 -1.87 -4.25
C THR A 39 -13.63 -3.37 -3.96
N THR A 40 -14.04 -4.17 -4.95
CA THR A 40 -13.96 -5.64 -4.88
C THR A 40 -12.56 -6.15 -5.19
N GLU A 41 -11.68 -5.33 -5.76
CA GLU A 41 -10.28 -5.67 -6.00
C GLU A 41 -9.52 -5.61 -4.68
N LYS A 42 -9.13 -6.78 -4.16
CA LYS A 42 -8.26 -6.88 -2.99
C LYS A 42 -6.90 -6.30 -3.35
N LEU A 43 -6.66 -5.06 -2.93
CA LEU A 43 -5.33 -4.48 -2.95
C LEU A 43 -4.37 -5.37 -2.14
N PRO A 44 -3.12 -5.55 -2.61
CA PRO A 44 -2.17 -6.42 -1.94
C PRO A 44 -1.78 -5.82 -0.59
N SER A 45 -1.51 -6.69 0.39
CA SER A 45 -0.95 -6.23 1.66
C SER A 45 0.52 -5.81 1.49
N ARG A 46 1.06 -5.11 2.49
CA ARG A 46 2.51 -4.83 2.55
C ARG A 46 3.34 -6.11 2.43
N ALA A 47 2.90 -7.20 3.07
CA ALA A 47 3.63 -8.48 3.04
C ALA A 47 3.66 -9.09 1.64
N ASP A 48 2.54 -9.01 0.92
CA ASP A 48 2.43 -9.49 -0.47
C ASP A 48 3.37 -8.68 -1.38
N VAL A 49 3.30 -7.35 -1.29
CA VAL A 49 4.15 -6.45 -2.07
C VAL A 49 5.64 -6.68 -1.77
N THR A 50 5.99 -6.84 -0.50
CA THR A 50 7.39 -7.09 -0.10
C THR A 50 7.87 -8.43 -0.63
N SER A 51 7.02 -9.46 -0.62
CA SER A 51 7.33 -10.78 -1.18
C SER A 51 7.57 -10.71 -2.68
N ILE A 52 6.68 -10.04 -3.43
CA ILE A 52 6.80 -9.86 -4.89
C ILE A 52 8.11 -9.12 -5.25
N ILE A 53 8.42 -8.04 -4.52
CA ILE A 53 9.67 -7.30 -4.72
C ILE A 53 10.87 -8.20 -4.42
N THR A 54 10.83 -8.94 -3.31
CA THR A 54 11.93 -9.83 -2.90
C THR A 54 12.17 -10.96 -3.90
N GLU A 55 11.10 -11.53 -4.46
CA GLU A 55 11.17 -12.59 -5.46
C GLU A 55 11.81 -12.14 -6.77
N HIS A 56 11.47 -10.93 -7.24
CA HIS A 56 11.93 -10.45 -8.55
C HIS A 56 13.24 -9.65 -8.49
N LEU A 57 13.45 -8.89 -7.42
CA LEU A 57 14.53 -7.90 -7.31
C LEU A 57 15.50 -8.20 -6.16
N GLY A 58 15.19 -9.18 -5.32
CA GLY A 58 15.93 -9.47 -4.09
C GLY A 58 15.51 -8.61 -2.91
N GLU A 59 16.17 -8.81 -1.77
CA GLU A 59 15.84 -8.10 -0.54
C GLU A 59 16.10 -6.60 -0.67
N ILE A 60 15.12 -5.79 -0.23
CA ILE A 60 15.29 -4.35 -0.08
C ILE A 60 16.41 -4.12 0.95
N PRO A 61 17.41 -3.24 0.67
CA PRO A 61 18.53 -3.04 1.59
C PRO A 61 18.06 -2.65 3.00
N GLN A 62 18.70 -3.19 4.05
CA GLN A 62 18.19 -3.11 5.43
C GLN A 62 17.93 -1.70 5.98
N ARG A 63 18.68 -0.70 5.49
CA ARG A 63 18.51 0.70 5.91
C ARG A 63 17.49 1.46 5.06
N SER A 64 17.00 0.83 3.98
CA SER A 64 16.02 1.43 3.09
C SER A 64 14.62 1.38 3.69
N ARG A 65 13.76 2.30 3.27
CA ARG A 65 12.37 2.37 3.73
C ARG A 65 11.39 2.23 2.58
N LEU A 66 10.44 1.30 2.72
CA LEU A 66 9.33 1.12 1.79
C LEU A 66 8.07 1.82 2.34
N ARG A 67 7.45 2.68 1.54
CA ARG A 67 6.11 3.26 1.79
C ARG A 67 5.15 2.79 0.69
N LEU A 68 3.93 2.46 1.13
CA LEU A 68 2.82 2.07 0.27
C LEU A 68 1.74 3.12 0.46
N HIS A 69 1.24 3.66 -0.64
CA HIS A 69 0.10 4.57 -0.66
C HIS A 69 -0.97 3.93 -1.52
N TYR A 70 -2.11 3.61 -0.92
CA TYR A 70 -3.27 3.08 -1.63
C TYR A 70 -4.12 4.28 -2.00
N LEU A 71 -4.18 4.64 -3.28
CA LEU A 71 -4.99 5.75 -3.78
C LEU A 71 -5.76 5.31 -5.02
N ARG A 72 -7.05 5.65 -5.10
CA ARG A 72 -7.92 5.35 -6.27
C ARG A 72 -7.86 3.89 -6.72
N ASN A 73 -7.92 2.98 -5.75
CA ASN A 73 -7.80 1.54 -5.99
C ASN A 73 -6.49 1.09 -6.68
N LYS A 74 -5.43 1.88 -6.53
CA LYS A 74 -4.09 1.59 -7.02
C LYS A 74 -3.08 1.71 -5.90
N LEU A 75 -2.02 0.92 -5.98
CA LEU A 75 -0.88 1.00 -5.08
C LEU A 75 0.23 1.85 -5.71
N HIS A 76 0.62 2.89 -4.99
CA HIS A 76 1.75 3.75 -5.29
C HIS A 76 2.88 3.49 -4.30
N LEU A 77 4.05 3.13 -4.81
CA LEU A 77 5.23 2.74 -4.03
C LEU A 77 6.22 3.89 -3.95
N GLU A 78 6.79 4.08 -2.76
CA GLU A 78 8.01 4.87 -2.59
C GLU A 78 9.05 4.04 -1.86
N ILE A 79 10.23 3.90 -2.46
CA ILE A 79 11.37 3.24 -1.84
C ILE A 79 12.45 4.30 -1.61
N PHE A 80 12.90 4.41 -0.38
CA PHE A 80 13.97 5.30 0.05
C PHE A 80 15.21 4.43 0.25
N LEU A 81 16.21 4.61 -0.61
CA LEU A 81 17.51 3.96 -0.54
C LEU A 81 18.49 4.87 0.21
N ASP A 82 19.12 4.35 1.25
CA ASP A 82 20.05 5.10 2.10
C ASP A 82 21.45 5.25 1.49
N GLU A 83 21.80 4.45 0.48
CA GLU A 83 23.09 4.50 -0.19
C GLU A 83 22.88 4.64 -1.69
N HIS A 84 23.69 5.51 -2.31
CA HIS A 84 23.75 5.61 -3.76
C HIS A 84 24.65 4.52 -4.32
N ASP A 85 24.05 3.38 -4.66
CA ASP A 85 24.72 2.34 -5.43
C ASP A 85 24.32 2.42 -6.91
N PRO A 86 25.22 2.84 -7.82
CA PRO A 86 24.93 2.88 -9.25
C PRO A 86 24.73 1.50 -9.89
N GLN A 87 25.08 0.40 -9.19
CA GLN A 87 24.83 -0.97 -9.61
C GLN A 87 23.50 -1.52 -9.03
N THR A 88 22.72 -0.70 -8.32
CA THR A 88 21.47 -1.15 -7.71
C THR A 88 20.45 -1.61 -8.75
N VAL A 89 19.81 -2.73 -8.48
CA VAL A 89 18.68 -3.24 -9.29
C VAL A 89 17.37 -2.52 -8.97
N PHE A 90 17.33 -1.71 -7.90
CA PHE A 90 16.14 -0.97 -7.46
C PHE A 90 16.00 0.35 -8.21
N THR A 91 15.77 0.28 -9.52
CA THR A 91 15.44 1.45 -10.36
C THR A 91 13.92 1.54 -10.60
N PRO A 92 13.37 2.76 -10.83
CA PRO A 92 11.97 2.91 -11.20
C PRO A 92 11.57 2.05 -12.40
N GLU A 93 12.45 1.92 -13.40
CA GLU A 93 12.21 1.14 -14.62
C GLU A 93 12.13 -0.36 -14.31
N ASN A 94 13.09 -0.88 -13.55
CA ASN A 94 13.15 -2.31 -13.24
C ASN A 94 11.95 -2.74 -12.37
N ILE A 95 11.58 -1.92 -11.38
CA ILE A 95 10.39 -2.21 -10.56
C ILE A 95 9.11 -2.13 -11.39
N ARG A 96 8.99 -1.16 -12.29
CA ARG A 96 7.84 -1.11 -13.21
C ARG A 96 7.77 -2.36 -14.06
N GLN A 97 8.87 -2.82 -14.64
CA GLN A 97 8.86 -4.03 -15.48
C GLN A 97 8.27 -5.26 -14.78
N HIS A 98 8.47 -5.39 -13.46
CA HIS A 98 7.92 -6.50 -12.68
C HIS A 98 6.51 -6.23 -12.15
N LEU A 99 6.12 -4.97 -11.92
CA LEU A 99 4.84 -4.63 -11.29
C LEU A 99 3.74 -4.19 -12.27
N ASP A 100 4.07 -3.81 -13.51
CA ASP A 100 3.09 -3.31 -14.50
C ASP A 100 2.03 -4.36 -14.88
N GLY A 101 2.37 -5.65 -14.72
CA GLY A 101 1.44 -6.77 -14.94
C GLY A 101 0.35 -6.90 -13.87
N TYR A 102 0.46 -6.19 -12.75
CA TYR A 102 -0.53 -6.27 -11.68
C TYR A 102 -1.59 -5.18 -11.85
N PRO A 103 -2.89 -5.54 -11.88
CA PRO A 103 -3.97 -4.57 -12.11
C PRO A 103 -4.07 -3.53 -11.01
N TRP A 104 -3.57 -3.80 -9.80
CA TRP A 104 -3.52 -2.85 -8.70
C TRP A 104 -2.33 -1.89 -8.76
N PHE A 105 -1.33 -2.09 -9.63
CA PHE A 105 -0.16 -1.23 -9.65
C PHE A 105 -0.49 0.17 -10.20
N GLY A 106 -0.04 1.20 -9.47
CA GLY A 106 -0.24 2.60 -9.81
C GLY A 106 1.05 3.28 -10.27
N SER A 107 2.01 3.46 -9.35
CA SER A 107 3.31 4.02 -9.69
C SER A 107 4.39 3.62 -8.70
N VAL A 108 5.65 3.87 -9.07
CA VAL A 108 6.81 3.73 -8.18
C VAL A 108 7.69 4.96 -8.27
N ARG A 109 8.20 5.39 -7.11
CA ARG A 109 9.25 6.41 -6.98
C ARG A 109 10.40 5.86 -6.15
N ILE A 110 11.62 6.12 -6.60
CA ILE A 110 12.85 5.82 -5.87
C ILE A 110 13.45 7.13 -5.39
N TRP A 111 13.74 7.20 -4.10
CA TRP A 111 14.48 8.28 -3.47
C TRP A 111 15.82 7.71 -3.04
N VAL A 112 16.92 8.38 -3.40
CA VAL A 112 18.25 7.99 -2.94
C VAL A 112 18.75 9.12 -2.04
N ALA A 113 19.25 8.78 -0.85
CA ALA A 113 19.89 9.75 0.01
C ALA A 113 21.04 10.42 -0.76
N GLY A 114 21.02 11.76 -0.81
CA GLY A 114 22.09 12.52 -1.42
C GLY A 114 23.40 12.36 -0.62
N PRO A 115 24.57 12.53 -1.28
CA PRO A 115 25.85 12.57 -0.59
C PRO A 115 25.99 13.77 0.36
#